data_AF-A0A2I1H6X4-F1
#
_entry.id   AF-A0A2I1H6X4-F1
#
_cell.length_a   1.000
_cell.length_b   1.000
_cell.length_c   1.000
_cell.angle_alpha   90.00
_cell.angle_beta   90.00
_cell.angle_gamma   90.00
#
_symmetry.space_group_name_H-M   'P 1'
#
loop_
_entity.id
_entity.type
_entity.pdbx_description
1 polymer ?
#
loop_
_entity_poly.entity_id
_entity_poly.type
_entity_poly.pdbx_seq_one_letter_code
_entity_poly.pdbx_strand_id
1 'polypeptide(L)'
;MELIKYDETIHPEVWLNTIKLYCYKNQITKKEDIIEFCKSMIHPSINVSKANTFEEILNTLKNDIFFISFKHSVKKKLQKLEFDPKNKNYIQLINIFREYCYEAEINVEEQKKLLLEKLSEESFQYYFINDNLEKIKSLNDLIIYFNQSFLEQQKLIRFGSCITLKHVATGKYLTSCNFNVKIISIKVFASQTLSNPNSLWIVSDYDQKNESNPIIYGKSKVNFLNKGVNENIVISGTYKSPSTGNWEVSCAHSQYEHLMESDSTSNNDNYIKSKEIINIRDVDDNHILRSHEFPFTIDNETYQEVVGHEGRVDGNDKLPWTSHATLVPKKLQNLKFDPKNKDHIQFISIFRKYCYEAEINDVERQKKLLLKKLSNDSLEYYFINDNLEKIKSLNDLVVYFNQSFLEQRKLIRSGSCITLKHVATGKYLTSYNFNVKIISIKVFASQTLSNPNSLWIVSDSDQKNESNPIIYGKSKVYFLNKGVNENIVMSRNYKSPSTGNWEEVVGHEGRVDGNDKWCIELFENELLLP
;
A
#
# COMPACT_ATOMS: atom_id res chain seq x y z
N MET A 1 20.64 -2.22 -31.20
CA MET A 1 21.10 -0.86 -30.83
C MET A 1 21.56 -0.26 -32.12
N GLU A 2 20.80 0.69 -32.63
CA GLU A 2 21.10 1.31 -33.92
C GLU A 2 22.35 2.16 -33.80
N LEU A 3 23.13 2.20 -34.88
CA LEU A 3 24.34 2.99 -34.96
C LEU A 3 23.95 4.45 -35.19
N ILE A 4 24.25 5.33 -34.22
CA ILE A 4 23.85 6.74 -34.25
C ILE A 4 25.05 7.62 -34.61
N LYS A 5 25.00 8.27 -35.78
CA LYS A 5 25.94 9.34 -36.14
C LYS A 5 25.71 10.54 -35.23
N TYR A 6 26.78 11.27 -34.93
CA TYR A 6 26.61 12.56 -34.28
C TYR A 6 25.98 13.52 -35.29
N ASP A 7 24.76 13.94 -35.01
CA ASP A 7 23.94 14.82 -35.85
C ASP A 7 23.49 16.07 -35.08
N GLU A 8 24.22 16.41 -34.02
CA GLU A 8 23.98 17.58 -33.20
C GLU A 8 22.59 17.62 -32.51
N THR A 9 21.81 16.54 -32.56
CA THR A 9 20.49 16.42 -31.89
C THR A 9 20.55 15.71 -30.54
N ILE A 10 21.75 15.36 -30.08
CA ILE A 10 22.03 14.60 -28.86
C ILE A 10 23.22 15.22 -28.11
N HIS A 11 23.17 15.19 -26.78
CA HIS A 11 24.28 15.71 -25.97
C HIS A 11 25.57 14.90 -26.20
N PRO A 12 26.76 15.54 -26.40
CA PRO A 12 28.00 14.85 -26.75
C PRO A 12 28.40 13.70 -25.82
N GLU A 13 28.20 13.84 -24.50
CA GLU A 13 28.49 12.77 -23.55
C GLU A 13 27.52 11.58 -23.67
N VAL A 14 26.24 11.86 -23.93
CA VAL A 14 25.20 10.82 -24.11
C VAL A 14 25.46 10.05 -25.40
N TRP A 15 25.79 10.76 -26.47
CA TRP A 15 26.22 10.18 -27.74
C TRP A 15 27.48 9.32 -27.58
N LEU A 16 28.52 9.84 -26.93
CA LEU A 16 29.77 9.09 -26.76
C LEU A 16 29.57 7.81 -25.95
N ASN A 17 28.76 7.86 -24.89
CA ASN A 17 28.44 6.66 -24.10
C ASN A 17 27.66 5.63 -24.94
N THR A 18 26.76 6.09 -25.80
CA THR A 18 26.03 5.25 -26.76
C THR A 18 26.98 4.56 -27.74
N ILE A 19 27.96 5.29 -28.29
CA ILE A 19 28.98 4.73 -29.17
C ILE A 19 29.87 3.72 -28.43
N LYS A 20 30.34 4.02 -27.21
CA LYS A 20 31.14 3.09 -26.41
C LYS A 20 30.39 1.78 -26.17
N LEU A 21 29.12 1.85 -25.77
CA LEU A 21 28.24 0.70 -25.59
C LEU A 21 28.12 -0.13 -26.88
N TYR A 22 27.96 0.53 -28.02
CA TYR A 22 27.92 -0.12 -29.32
C TYR A 22 29.26 -0.84 -29.62
N CYS A 23 30.40 -0.17 -29.43
CA CYS A 23 31.72 -0.75 -29.64
C CYS A 23 31.95 -2.00 -28.77
N TYR A 24 31.65 -1.92 -27.48
CA TYR A 24 31.79 -3.06 -26.56
C TYR A 24 30.91 -4.23 -26.95
N LYS A 25 29.67 -3.97 -27.39
CA LYS A 25 28.77 -5.02 -27.88
C LYS A 25 29.31 -5.74 -29.12
N ASN A 26 30.07 -5.02 -29.95
CA ASN A 26 30.71 -5.54 -31.16
C ASN A 26 32.17 -5.98 -30.93
N GLN A 27 32.59 -6.16 -29.68
CA GLN A 27 33.94 -6.63 -29.31
C GLN A 27 35.08 -5.69 -29.75
N ILE A 28 34.78 -4.42 -30.04
CA ILE A 28 35.78 -3.37 -30.23
C ILE A 28 36.17 -2.86 -28.85
N THR A 29 37.30 -3.32 -28.33
CA THR A 29 37.73 -3.09 -26.94
C THR A 29 38.97 -2.22 -26.82
N LYS A 30 39.78 -2.10 -27.88
CA LYS A 30 40.96 -1.24 -27.89
C LYS A 30 40.54 0.22 -27.92
N LYS A 31 41.15 1.02 -27.05
CA LYS A 31 40.80 2.43 -26.88
C LYS A 31 41.04 3.22 -28.18
N GLU A 32 42.15 2.94 -28.86
CA GLU A 32 42.55 3.58 -30.11
C GLU A 32 41.53 3.30 -31.22
N ASP A 33 41.10 2.05 -31.34
CA ASP A 33 40.09 1.64 -32.33
C ASP A 33 38.74 2.32 -32.07
N ILE A 34 38.33 2.45 -30.80
CA ILE A 34 37.09 3.15 -30.43
C ILE A 34 37.20 4.64 -30.75
N ILE A 35 38.36 5.27 -30.54
CA ILE A 35 38.58 6.69 -30.85
C ILE A 35 38.49 6.94 -32.37
N GLU A 36 39.16 6.12 -33.17
CA GLU A 36 39.07 6.22 -34.64
C GLU A 36 37.65 5.95 -35.13
N PHE A 37 36.96 4.99 -34.53
CA PHE A 37 35.54 4.76 -34.81
C PHE A 37 34.69 5.99 -34.47
N CYS A 38 34.85 6.61 -33.30
CA CYS A 38 34.15 7.83 -32.93
C CYS A 38 34.38 8.95 -33.95
N LYS A 39 35.62 9.17 -34.39
CA LYS A 39 35.95 10.19 -35.41
C LYS A 39 35.20 9.95 -36.72
N SER A 40 35.10 8.69 -37.16
CA SER A 40 34.38 8.31 -38.38
C SER A 40 32.87 8.55 -38.32
N MET A 41 32.32 8.69 -37.10
CA MET A 41 30.90 8.87 -36.83
C MET A 41 30.48 10.34 -36.68
N ILE A 42 31.42 11.27 -36.81
CA ILE A 42 31.21 12.72 -36.71
C ILE A 42 31.28 13.32 -38.12
N HIS A 43 30.41 14.30 -38.40
CA HIS A 43 30.41 14.95 -39.71
C HIS A 43 31.73 15.70 -39.96
N PRO A 44 32.32 15.62 -41.18
CA PRO A 44 33.63 16.23 -41.47
C PRO A 44 33.73 17.75 -41.27
N SER A 45 32.60 18.46 -41.15
CA SER A 45 32.59 19.89 -40.82
C SER A 45 33.11 20.19 -39.41
N ILE A 46 33.09 19.21 -38.50
CA ILE A 46 33.62 19.35 -37.13
C ILE A 46 35.02 18.72 -37.09
N ASN A 47 36.04 19.54 -36.86
CA ASN A 47 37.43 19.07 -36.93
C ASN A 47 37.89 18.34 -35.66
N VAL A 48 37.66 17.03 -35.63
CA VAL A 48 38.15 16.12 -34.56
C VAL A 48 39.42 15.35 -34.93
N SER A 49 40.05 15.66 -36.07
CA SER A 49 41.21 14.91 -36.59
C SER A 49 42.40 14.87 -35.62
N LYS A 50 42.61 15.97 -34.88
CA LYS A 50 43.70 16.14 -33.92
C LYS A 50 43.43 15.54 -32.55
N ALA A 51 42.21 15.07 -32.28
CA ALA A 51 41.83 14.55 -30.97
C ALA A 51 42.40 13.13 -30.76
N ASN A 52 43.13 12.92 -29.67
CA ASN A 52 43.73 11.64 -29.27
C ASN A 52 43.08 11.05 -28.02
N THR A 53 42.14 11.77 -27.40
CA THR A 53 41.42 11.35 -26.21
C THR A 53 39.92 11.58 -26.36
N PHE A 54 39.12 10.83 -25.59
CA PHE A 54 37.67 11.05 -25.54
C PHE A 54 37.32 12.46 -25.04
N GLU A 55 38.12 13.00 -24.12
CA GLU A 55 37.92 14.34 -23.57
C GLU A 55 38.18 15.42 -24.65
N GLU A 56 39.22 15.25 -25.46
CA GLU A 56 39.46 16.15 -26.61
C GLU A 56 38.30 16.11 -27.61
N ILE A 57 37.77 14.93 -27.94
CA ILE A 57 36.59 14.81 -28.81
C ILE A 57 35.39 15.54 -28.19
N LEU A 58 35.09 15.30 -26.91
CA LEU A 58 33.97 15.96 -26.22
C LEU A 58 34.14 17.48 -26.19
N ASN A 59 35.33 17.97 -25.91
CA ASN A 59 35.63 19.40 -25.90
C ASN A 59 35.46 20.01 -27.30
N THR A 60 35.88 19.33 -28.37
CA THR A 60 35.63 19.78 -29.74
C THR A 60 34.13 19.84 -30.05
N LEU A 61 33.37 18.79 -29.71
CA LEU A 61 31.93 18.74 -29.94
C LEU A 61 31.17 19.81 -29.14
N LYS A 62 31.53 20.04 -27.88
CA LYS A 62 30.89 21.06 -27.02
C LYS A 62 31.24 22.50 -27.42
N ASN A 63 32.38 22.72 -28.07
CA ASN A 63 32.78 24.03 -28.58
C ASN A 63 32.20 24.36 -29.97
N ASP A 64 31.56 23.39 -30.62
CA ASP A 64 30.91 23.61 -31.91
C ASP A 64 29.65 24.49 -31.79
N ILE A 65 29.41 25.34 -32.79
CA ILE A 65 28.29 26.30 -32.78
C ILE A 65 26.92 25.61 -32.76
N PHE A 66 26.79 24.40 -33.31
CA PHE A 66 25.54 23.66 -33.30
C PHE A 66 25.21 23.11 -31.91
N PHE A 67 26.20 22.87 -31.05
CA PHE A 67 25.93 22.46 -29.65
C PHE A 67 25.22 23.57 -28.86
N ILE A 68 25.56 24.84 -29.12
CA ILE A 68 24.82 25.98 -28.55
C ILE A 68 23.36 25.96 -29.02
N SER A 69 23.13 25.69 -30.30
CA SER A 69 21.77 25.58 -30.87
C SER A 69 20.98 24.41 -30.27
N PHE A 70 21.62 23.27 -30.06
CA PHE A 70 21.05 22.11 -29.37
C PHE A 70 20.62 22.46 -27.94
N LYS A 71 21.52 23.05 -27.13
CA LYS A 71 21.19 23.47 -25.76
C LYS A 71 19.99 24.41 -25.71
N HIS A 72 19.92 25.37 -26.64
CA HIS A 72 18.78 26.28 -26.74
C HIS A 72 17.47 25.57 -27.12
N SER A 73 17.53 24.58 -28.03
CA SER A 73 16.38 23.75 -28.40
C SER A 73 15.85 22.95 -27.21
N VAL A 74 16.73 22.28 -26.46
CA VAL A 74 16.37 21.53 -25.25
C VAL A 74 15.79 22.47 -24.18
N LYS A 75 16.40 23.64 -23.96
CA LYS A 75 15.86 24.66 -23.04
C LYS A 75 14.45 25.11 -23.44
N LYS A 76 14.15 25.28 -24.73
CA LYS A 76 12.78 25.55 -25.20
C LYS A 76 11.82 24.41 -24.91
N LYS A 77 12.25 23.14 -25.05
CA LYS A 77 11.44 21.97 -24.67
C LYS A 77 11.15 21.98 -23.16
N LEU A 78 12.16 22.27 -22.34
CA LEU A 78 12.04 22.42 -20.89
C LEU A 78 11.07 23.53 -20.49
N GLN A 79 11.13 24.68 -21.16
CA GLN A 79 10.20 25.79 -20.94
C GLN A 79 8.75 25.45 -21.33
N LYS A 80 8.54 24.54 -22.27
CA LYS A 80 7.21 24.05 -22.67
C LYS A 80 6.73 22.85 -21.85
N LEU A 81 7.55 22.34 -20.93
CA LEU A 81 7.15 21.23 -20.07
C LEU A 81 6.02 21.68 -19.16
N GLU A 82 4.88 21.01 -19.24
CA GLU A 82 3.70 21.28 -18.43
C GLU A 82 3.65 20.32 -17.24
N PHE A 83 3.37 20.85 -16.04
CA PHE A 83 3.16 20.07 -14.85
C PHE A 83 1.69 20.10 -14.45
N ASP A 84 1.02 18.95 -14.53
CA ASP A 84 -0.30 18.76 -13.95
C ASP A 84 -0.16 18.14 -12.55
N PRO A 85 -0.43 18.88 -11.47
CA PRO A 85 -0.38 18.35 -10.10
C PRO A 85 -1.40 17.24 -9.83
N LYS A 86 -2.45 17.11 -10.66
CA LYS A 86 -3.45 16.05 -10.55
C LYS A 86 -3.02 14.76 -11.26
N ASN A 87 -2.02 14.84 -12.14
CA ASN A 87 -1.48 13.69 -12.84
C ASN A 87 -0.63 12.84 -11.87
N LYS A 88 -1.01 11.57 -11.71
CA LYS A 88 -0.34 10.63 -10.80
C LYS A 88 1.06 10.25 -11.24
N ASN A 89 1.51 10.68 -12.42
CA ASN A 89 2.81 10.32 -12.98
C ASN A 89 3.85 11.45 -12.95
N TYR A 90 3.94 12.17 -11.82
CA TYR A 90 4.98 13.19 -11.58
C TYR A 90 6.42 12.65 -11.73
N ILE A 91 6.62 11.32 -11.65
CA ILE A 91 7.90 10.65 -11.87
C ILE A 91 8.38 10.82 -13.32
N GLN A 92 7.50 10.65 -14.30
CA GLN A 92 7.87 10.88 -15.71
C GLN A 92 8.28 12.33 -15.94
N LEU A 93 7.54 13.26 -15.36
CA LEU A 93 7.84 14.68 -15.50
C LEU A 93 9.19 15.05 -14.90
N ILE A 94 9.48 14.63 -13.67
CA ILE A 94 10.76 14.97 -13.03
C ILE A 94 11.95 14.31 -13.74
N ASN A 95 11.75 13.13 -14.36
CA ASN A 95 12.76 12.49 -15.18
C ASN A 95 13.04 13.29 -16.47
N ILE A 96 11.99 13.71 -17.19
CA ILE A 96 12.14 14.56 -18.38
C ILE A 96 12.77 15.91 -18.02
N PHE A 97 12.35 16.51 -16.90
CA PHE A 97 12.95 17.74 -16.37
C PHE A 97 14.45 17.55 -16.13
N ARG A 98 14.83 16.48 -15.42
CA ARG A 98 16.23 16.15 -15.11
C ARG A 98 17.06 15.96 -16.38
N GLU A 99 16.52 15.22 -17.35
CA GLU A 99 17.15 14.96 -18.64
C GLU A 99 17.42 16.26 -19.39
N TYR A 100 16.40 17.11 -19.55
CA TYR A 100 16.53 18.38 -20.24
C TYR A 100 17.47 19.36 -19.51
N CYS A 101 17.46 19.38 -18.17
CA CYS A 101 18.42 20.20 -17.41
C CYS A 101 19.86 19.77 -17.65
N TYR A 102 20.13 18.47 -17.73
CA TYR A 102 21.46 17.94 -18.02
C TYR A 102 21.88 18.22 -19.46
N GLU A 103 21.02 17.90 -20.44
CA GLU A 103 21.32 18.08 -21.87
C GLU A 103 21.50 19.54 -22.26
N ALA A 104 20.77 20.46 -21.65
CA ALA A 104 20.92 21.90 -21.89
C ALA A 104 22.03 22.55 -21.04
N GLU A 105 22.76 21.78 -20.22
CA GLU A 105 23.78 22.25 -19.28
C GLU A 105 23.30 23.43 -18.41
N ILE A 106 22.07 23.35 -17.88
CA ILE A 106 21.47 24.41 -17.07
C ILE A 106 22.13 24.45 -15.68
N ASN A 107 22.50 25.64 -15.21
CA ASN A 107 23.06 25.83 -13.86
C ASN A 107 21.97 25.68 -12.78
N VAL A 108 22.38 25.40 -11.53
CA VAL A 108 21.46 25.09 -10.42
C VAL A 108 20.47 26.22 -10.11
N GLU A 109 20.90 27.49 -10.17
CA GLU A 109 20.02 28.63 -9.89
C GLU A 109 18.91 28.77 -10.94
N GLU A 110 19.26 28.54 -12.21
CA GLU A 110 18.30 28.53 -13.29
C GLU A 110 17.37 27.29 -13.23
N GLN A 111 17.89 26.12 -12.83
CA GLN A 111 17.07 24.92 -12.60
C GLN A 111 15.99 25.16 -11.54
N LYS A 112 16.35 25.81 -10.41
CA LYS A 112 15.40 26.18 -9.34
C LYS A 112 14.27 27.03 -9.89
N LYS A 113 14.61 28.11 -10.61
CA LYS A 113 13.64 29.03 -11.21
C LYS A 113 12.71 28.31 -12.19
N LEU A 114 13.28 27.53 -13.11
CA LEU A 114 12.51 26.81 -14.12
C LEU A 114 11.53 25.80 -13.51
N LEU A 115 11.93 25.09 -12.44
CA LEU A 115 11.01 24.17 -11.76
C LEU A 115 9.88 24.92 -11.06
N LEU A 116 10.18 26.01 -10.35
CA LEU A 116 9.17 26.81 -9.67
C LEU A 116 8.15 27.42 -10.65
N GLU A 117 8.60 27.90 -11.81
CA GLU A 117 7.73 28.36 -12.91
C GLU A 117 6.77 27.27 -13.44
N LYS A 118 7.04 25.99 -13.18
CA LYS A 118 6.14 24.88 -13.55
C LYS A 118 5.10 24.59 -12.48
N LEU A 119 5.30 25.07 -11.28
CA LEU A 119 4.40 24.86 -10.16
C LEU A 119 3.44 26.04 -10.06
N SER A 120 2.20 25.77 -9.66
CA SER A 120 1.27 26.85 -9.30
C SER A 120 1.78 27.54 -8.03
N GLU A 121 1.79 28.87 -8.01
CA GLU A 121 2.18 29.65 -6.82
C GLU A 121 1.32 29.33 -5.59
N GLU A 122 0.08 28.87 -5.80
CA GLU A 122 -0.84 28.45 -4.74
C GLU A 122 -0.61 26.99 -4.27
N SER A 123 0.28 26.24 -4.94
CA SER A 123 0.51 24.83 -4.64
C SER A 123 1.43 24.64 -3.44
N PHE A 124 1.16 23.61 -2.63
CA PHE A 124 2.04 23.20 -1.54
C PHE A 124 3.48 22.93 -2.02
N GLN A 125 3.62 22.31 -3.21
CA GLN A 125 4.90 22.00 -3.84
C GLN A 125 5.75 23.26 -4.02
N TYR A 126 5.13 24.33 -4.52
CA TYR A 126 5.79 25.61 -4.76
C TYR A 126 6.34 26.17 -3.45
N TYR A 127 5.48 26.35 -2.44
CA TYR A 127 5.90 26.89 -1.14
C TYR A 127 6.97 26.04 -0.47
N PHE A 128 6.79 24.72 -0.47
CA PHE A 128 7.74 23.81 0.17
C PHE A 128 9.14 23.90 -0.45
N ILE A 129 9.23 23.99 -1.78
CA ILE A 129 10.51 24.11 -2.47
C ILE A 129 11.08 25.52 -2.28
N ASN A 130 10.24 26.54 -2.42
CA ASN A 130 10.62 27.95 -2.28
C ASN A 130 11.24 28.24 -0.90
N ASP A 131 10.61 27.73 0.16
CA ASP A 131 11.07 27.87 1.56
C ASP A 131 12.41 27.14 1.83
N ASN A 132 12.82 26.24 0.94
CA ASN A 132 14.04 25.46 1.10
C ASN A 132 15.09 25.71 0.00
N LEU A 133 14.94 26.79 -0.80
CA LEU A 133 15.84 27.09 -1.92
C LEU A 133 17.31 27.21 -1.52
N GLU A 134 17.62 27.77 -0.35
CA GLU A 134 18.99 27.90 0.16
C GLU A 134 19.65 26.55 0.46
N LYS A 135 18.85 25.54 0.80
CA LYS A 135 19.33 24.18 1.09
C LYS A 135 19.58 23.36 -0.18
N ILE A 136 19.01 23.78 -1.30
CA ILE A 136 19.12 23.10 -2.60
C ILE A 136 20.41 23.57 -3.28
N LYS A 137 21.42 22.69 -3.36
CA LYS A 137 22.74 23.00 -3.94
C LYS A 137 23.01 22.30 -5.27
N SER A 138 22.13 21.37 -5.65
CA SER A 138 22.27 20.57 -6.87
C SER A 138 20.91 20.19 -7.45
N LEU A 139 20.91 19.70 -8.70
CA LEU A 139 19.73 19.11 -9.33
C LEU A 139 19.18 17.92 -8.53
N ASN A 140 20.06 17.12 -7.92
CA ASN A 140 19.64 15.98 -7.10
C ASN A 140 18.90 16.46 -5.85
N ASP A 141 19.40 17.51 -5.18
CA ASP A 141 18.71 18.10 -4.04
C ASP A 141 17.33 18.64 -4.47
N LEU A 142 17.26 19.33 -5.61
CA LEU A 142 15.99 19.85 -6.13
C LEU A 142 14.98 18.74 -6.36
N ILE A 143 15.40 17.60 -6.92
CA ILE A 143 14.56 16.40 -7.11
C ILE A 143 14.15 15.79 -5.76
N ILE A 144 15.05 15.76 -4.77
CA ILE A 144 14.75 15.28 -3.42
C ILE A 144 13.66 16.15 -2.79
N TYR A 145 13.81 17.47 -2.78
CA TYR A 145 12.83 18.39 -2.22
C TYR A 145 11.50 18.35 -2.99
N PHE A 146 11.54 18.24 -4.31
CA PHE A 146 10.34 18.02 -5.13
C PHE A 146 9.59 16.76 -4.69
N ASN A 147 10.27 15.62 -4.55
CA ASN A 147 9.63 14.38 -4.09
C ASN A 147 9.16 14.45 -2.64
N GLN A 148 9.95 15.06 -1.75
CA GLN A 148 9.58 15.28 -0.35
C GLN A 148 8.33 16.15 -0.22
N SER A 149 8.15 17.14 -1.09
CA SER A 149 6.96 17.99 -1.05
C SER A 149 5.65 17.17 -1.15
N PHE A 150 5.59 16.12 -1.97
CA PHE A 150 4.41 15.25 -2.06
C PHE A 150 4.23 14.34 -0.84
N LEU A 151 5.31 13.97 -0.16
CA LEU A 151 5.25 13.21 1.09
C LEU A 151 4.75 14.10 2.23
N GLU A 152 5.29 15.30 2.33
CA GLU A 152 4.88 16.30 3.32
C GLU A 152 3.44 16.77 3.09
N GLN A 153 3.00 16.90 1.82
CA GLN A 153 1.62 17.23 1.47
C GLN A 153 0.59 16.19 1.98
N GLN A 154 1.00 14.92 2.13
CA GLN A 154 0.12 13.87 2.66
C GLN A 154 -0.08 13.97 4.17
N LYS A 155 0.81 14.67 4.88
CA LYS A 155 0.69 14.91 6.32
C LYS A 155 -0.26 16.06 6.64
N LEU A 156 -0.68 16.83 5.64
CA LEU A 156 -1.57 17.98 5.81
C LEU A 156 -2.96 17.54 6.28
N ILE A 157 -3.49 18.26 7.25
CA ILE A 157 -4.90 18.17 7.62
C ILE A 157 -5.70 18.98 6.61
N ARG A 158 -6.81 18.37 6.16
CA ARG A 158 -7.70 18.92 5.14
C ARG A 158 -9.13 18.99 5.64
N PHE A 159 -9.94 19.86 5.08
CA PHE A 159 -11.40 19.75 5.26
C PHE A 159 -11.90 18.36 4.85
N GLY A 160 -12.76 17.78 5.67
CA GLY A 160 -13.22 16.38 5.62
C GLY A 160 -12.32 15.39 6.37
N SER A 161 -11.17 15.82 6.91
CA SER A 161 -10.26 14.92 7.63
C SER A 161 -10.85 14.48 8.97
N CYS A 162 -10.76 13.18 9.24
CA CYS A 162 -11.10 12.60 10.55
C CYS A 162 -9.85 12.60 11.43
N ILE A 163 -9.87 13.37 12.50
CA ILE A 163 -8.76 13.58 13.42
C ILE A 163 -9.12 13.14 14.84
N THR A 164 -8.10 12.97 15.67
CA THR A 164 -8.23 12.91 17.13
C THR A 164 -7.39 14.03 17.71
N LEU A 165 -7.92 14.77 18.67
CA LEU A 165 -7.19 15.84 19.35
C LEU A 165 -6.65 15.28 20.66
N LYS A 166 -5.33 15.25 20.83
CA LYS A 166 -4.67 14.76 22.05
C LYS A 166 -4.02 15.91 22.80
N HIS A 167 -4.43 16.13 24.04
CA HIS A 167 -3.83 17.14 24.90
C HIS A 167 -2.37 16.78 25.19
N VAL A 168 -1.46 17.72 24.93
CA VAL A 168 0.00 17.46 25.00
C VAL A 168 0.44 17.08 26.41
N ALA A 169 -0.01 17.82 27.45
CA ALA A 169 0.48 17.61 28.81
C ALA A 169 0.06 16.27 29.41
N THR A 170 -1.24 15.96 29.29
CA THR A 170 -1.83 14.79 29.95
C THR A 170 -1.87 13.57 29.04
N GLY A 171 -1.62 13.74 27.74
CA GLY A 171 -1.72 12.66 26.75
C GLY A 171 -3.14 12.12 26.51
N LYS A 172 -4.15 12.77 27.08
CA LYS A 172 -5.57 12.41 26.98
C LYS A 172 -6.20 12.96 25.70
N TYR A 173 -7.25 12.30 25.22
CA TYR A 173 -7.94 12.62 23.97
C TYR A 173 -9.22 13.40 24.21
N LEU A 174 -9.43 14.47 23.44
CA LEU A 174 -10.69 15.20 23.41
C LEU A 174 -11.79 14.25 22.94
N THR A 175 -12.77 14.03 23.81
CA THR A 175 -13.80 13.02 23.67
C THR A 175 -15.14 13.65 23.96
N SER A 176 -16.16 13.27 23.21
CA SER A 176 -17.54 13.65 23.48
C SER A 176 -18.43 12.44 23.66
N CYS A 177 -19.30 12.46 24.66
CA CYS A 177 -20.35 11.47 24.83
C CYS A 177 -21.63 12.11 25.39
N ASN A 178 -22.77 11.45 25.15
CA ASN A 178 -24.03 11.83 25.78
C ASN A 178 -24.10 11.20 27.17
N PHE A 179 -23.85 12.00 28.20
CA PHE A 179 -24.17 11.60 29.57
C PHE A 179 -25.69 11.68 29.76
N ASN A 180 -26.32 10.60 30.21
CA ASN A 180 -27.75 10.58 30.55
C ASN A 180 -28.01 11.20 31.94
N VAL A 181 -27.42 12.36 32.22
CA VAL A 181 -27.51 13.00 33.53
C VAL A 181 -28.20 14.36 33.42
N LYS A 182 -29.33 14.50 34.12
CA LYS A 182 -30.22 15.67 34.07
C LYS A 182 -29.61 17.00 34.56
N ILE A 183 -28.37 17.00 35.06
CA ILE A 183 -27.83 18.09 35.87
C ILE A 183 -26.67 18.81 35.18
N ILE A 184 -25.95 18.18 34.25
CA ILE A 184 -24.71 18.71 33.67
C ILE A 184 -24.77 18.57 32.14
N SER A 185 -24.72 19.68 31.42
CA SER A 185 -24.71 19.75 29.94
C SER A 185 -23.34 19.49 29.32
N ILE A 186 -22.31 19.23 30.13
CA ILE A 186 -20.96 18.92 29.68
C ILE A 186 -20.99 17.61 28.90
N LYS A 187 -20.78 17.69 27.59
CA LYS A 187 -20.62 16.52 26.73
C LYS A 187 -19.16 16.25 26.37
N VAL A 188 -18.25 17.22 26.57
CA VAL A 188 -16.86 17.16 26.10
C VAL A 188 -15.89 17.08 27.28
N PHE A 189 -14.94 16.14 27.21
CA PHE A 189 -13.94 15.89 28.24
C PHE A 189 -12.67 15.27 27.66
N ALA A 190 -11.60 15.20 28.46
CA ALA A 190 -10.35 14.56 28.08
C ALA A 190 -10.26 13.13 28.65
N SER A 191 -10.27 12.13 27.77
CA SER A 191 -10.23 10.70 28.11
C SER A 191 -8.82 10.11 27.98
N GLN A 192 -8.43 9.22 28.89
CA GLN A 192 -7.16 8.49 28.79
C GLN A 192 -7.15 7.52 27.60
N THR A 193 -8.30 6.97 27.24
CA THR A 193 -8.45 5.98 26.18
C THR A 193 -8.97 6.63 24.91
N LEU A 194 -8.43 6.20 23.76
CA LEU A 194 -8.98 6.55 22.46
C LEU A 194 -10.27 5.75 22.24
N SER A 195 -11.41 6.35 22.58
CA SER A 195 -12.72 5.72 22.46
C SER A 195 -13.32 6.04 21.09
N ASN A 196 -13.25 5.11 20.14
CA ASN A 196 -13.88 5.28 18.83
C ASN A 196 -15.35 4.84 18.91
N PRO A 197 -16.34 5.68 18.53
CA PRO A 197 -16.24 6.93 17.77
C PRO A 197 -16.14 8.25 18.56
N ASN A 198 -16.30 8.23 19.88
CA ASN A 198 -16.41 9.42 20.74
C ASN A 198 -15.19 10.37 20.74
N SER A 199 -13.99 9.87 20.48
CA SER A 199 -12.75 10.66 20.40
C SER A 199 -12.38 11.08 18.97
N LEU A 200 -13.23 10.79 17.97
CA LEU A 200 -13.02 11.15 16.57
C LEU A 200 -13.79 12.40 16.19
N TRP A 201 -13.11 13.32 15.51
CA TRP A 201 -13.64 14.61 15.07
C TRP A 201 -13.43 14.77 13.57
N ILE A 202 -14.45 15.23 12.86
CA ILE A 202 -14.36 15.61 11.45
C ILE A 202 -14.15 17.11 11.39
N VAL A 203 -13.10 17.54 10.69
CA VAL A 203 -12.83 18.97 10.47
C VAL A 203 -13.52 19.40 9.18
N SER A 204 -14.45 20.35 9.23
CA SER A 204 -15.22 20.82 8.07
C SER A 204 -15.38 22.34 8.07
N ASP A 205 -15.75 22.96 6.96
CA ASP A 205 -16.21 24.35 6.90
C ASP A 205 -17.75 24.42 7.00
N TYR A 206 -18.29 25.63 7.19
CA TYR A 206 -19.74 25.85 7.31
C TYR A 206 -20.49 25.37 6.06
N ASP A 207 -19.99 25.79 4.89
CA ASP A 207 -20.61 25.55 3.58
C ASP A 207 -20.21 24.23 2.91
N GLN A 208 -19.25 23.47 3.48
CA GLN A 208 -18.67 22.25 2.86
C GLN A 208 -18.05 22.47 1.47
N LYS A 209 -17.75 23.72 1.09
CA LYS A 209 -17.23 24.09 -0.25
C LYS A 209 -15.74 23.81 -0.38
N ASN A 210 -15.02 23.75 0.73
CA ASN A 210 -13.57 23.57 0.75
C ASN A 210 -13.14 22.11 0.90
N GLU A 211 -13.99 21.13 0.58
CA GLU A 211 -13.68 19.71 0.76
C GLU A 211 -12.31 19.34 0.17
N SER A 212 -11.48 18.63 0.95
CA SER A 212 -10.12 18.22 0.58
C SER A 212 -9.08 19.35 0.46
N ASN A 213 -9.46 20.62 0.63
CA ASN A 213 -8.48 21.71 0.72
C ASN A 213 -7.70 21.61 2.04
N PRO A 214 -6.39 21.89 2.04
CA PRO A 214 -5.57 21.90 3.25
C PRO A 214 -5.95 23.07 4.16
N ILE A 215 -5.83 22.86 5.47
CA ILE A 215 -6.14 23.85 6.50
C ILE A 215 -4.92 24.75 6.71
N ILE A 216 -5.14 26.06 6.76
CA ILE A 216 -4.12 27.10 6.93
C ILE A 216 -4.24 27.68 8.34
N TYR A 217 -3.10 27.78 9.05
CA TYR A 217 -3.01 28.36 10.38
C TYR A 217 -3.64 29.75 10.44
N GLY A 218 -4.48 29.99 11.45
CA GLY A 218 -5.08 31.30 11.74
C GLY A 218 -6.00 31.88 10.65
N LYS A 219 -6.15 31.22 9.50
CA LYS A 219 -6.94 31.71 8.34
C LYS A 219 -8.12 30.81 8.02
N SER A 220 -7.93 29.48 8.10
CA SER A 220 -9.01 28.54 7.83
C SER A 220 -9.96 28.46 9.02
N LYS A 221 -11.19 28.91 8.82
CA LYS A 221 -12.29 28.70 9.77
C LYS A 221 -12.79 27.26 9.68
N VAL A 222 -12.84 26.58 10.82
CA VAL A 222 -13.15 25.15 10.90
C VAL A 222 -14.22 24.85 11.95
N ASN A 223 -15.10 23.92 11.65
CA ASN A 223 -16.02 23.26 12.57
C ASN A 223 -15.45 21.89 12.93
N PHE A 224 -15.65 21.45 14.17
CA PHE A 224 -15.29 20.11 14.62
C PHE A 224 -16.54 19.29 14.93
N LEU A 225 -16.92 18.40 14.01
CA LEU A 225 -18.05 17.50 14.20
C LEU A 225 -17.59 16.21 14.90
N ASN A 226 -18.13 15.92 16.09
CA ASN A 226 -17.83 14.67 16.78
C ASN A 226 -18.56 13.48 16.13
N LYS A 227 -17.85 12.37 15.89
CA LYS A 227 -18.46 11.18 15.28
C LYS A 227 -19.35 10.36 16.21
N GLY A 228 -19.12 10.42 17.52
CA GLY A 228 -19.89 9.67 18.50
C GLY A 228 -21.27 10.25 18.76
N VAL A 229 -21.33 11.57 18.95
CA VAL A 229 -22.59 12.27 19.23
C VAL A 229 -23.22 12.97 18.02
N ASN A 230 -22.50 13.09 16.90
CA ASN A 230 -22.94 13.78 15.68
C ASN A 230 -23.35 15.25 15.92
N GLU A 231 -22.53 15.95 16.70
CA GLU A 231 -22.71 17.35 17.10
C GLU A 231 -21.35 18.07 17.03
N ASN A 232 -21.35 19.38 16.79
CA ASN A 232 -20.14 20.20 16.72
C ASN A 232 -19.69 20.63 18.10
N ILE A 233 -18.38 20.81 18.29
CA ILE A 233 -17.84 21.43 19.51
C ILE A 233 -18.33 22.88 19.63
N VAL A 234 -18.69 23.27 20.86
CA VAL A 234 -19.07 24.63 21.20
C VAL A 234 -18.37 25.03 22.50
N ILE A 235 -17.83 26.25 22.53
CA ILE A 235 -17.45 26.94 23.76
C ILE A 235 -18.63 27.84 24.11
N SER A 236 -19.22 27.62 25.28
CA SER A 236 -20.45 28.32 25.66
C SER A 236 -20.14 29.73 26.17
N GLY A 237 -20.74 30.76 25.56
CA GLY A 237 -20.73 32.13 26.09
C GLY A 237 -21.71 32.40 27.24
N THR A 238 -22.44 31.40 27.74
CA THR A 238 -23.48 31.58 28.78
C THR A 238 -23.26 30.71 30.02
N TYR A 239 -22.95 29.43 29.82
CA TYR A 239 -22.68 28.45 30.87
C TYR A 239 -21.21 28.42 31.27
N LYS A 240 -20.97 28.33 32.59
CA LYS A 240 -19.65 28.21 33.19
C LYS A 240 -19.37 26.77 33.61
N SER A 241 -18.12 26.36 33.42
CA SER A 241 -17.54 25.13 33.93
C SER A 241 -17.74 25.02 35.45
N PRO A 242 -18.28 23.89 35.96
CA PRO A 242 -18.52 23.70 37.38
C PRO A 242 -17.24 23.63 38.21
N SER A 243 -16.13 23.10 37.67
CA SER A 243 -14.90 22.93 38.46
C SER A 243 -13.99 24.16 38.46
N THR A 244 -14.05 25.00 37.42
CA THR A 244 -13.09 26.11 37.25
C THR A 244 -13.70 27.50 37.14
N GLY A 245 -15.00 27.61 36.84
CA GLY A 245 -15.64 28.90 36.54
C GLY A 245 -15.24 29.52 35.19
N ASN A 246 -14.46 28.80 34.37
CA ASN A 246 -14.22 29.15 32.95
C ASN A 246 -15.45 28.82 32.10
N TRP A 247 -15.40 29.00 30.79
CA TRP A 247 -16.52 28.67 29.90
C TRP A 247 -16.67 27.17 29.68
N GLU A 248 -17.90 26.67 29.72
CA GLU A 248 -18.19 25.26 29.46
C GLU A 248 -17.90 24.90 27.99
N VAL A 249 -17.30 23.71 27.77
CA VAL A 249 -17.14 23.13 26.44
C VAL A 249 -18.11 21.96 26.30
N SER A 250 -18.92 21.98 25.25
CA SER A 250 -19.92 20.95 24.99
C SER A 250 -20.06 20.65 23.50
N CYS A 251 -21.10 19.91 23.13
CA CYS A 251 -21.47 19.63 21.76
C CYS A 251 -22.92 20.08 21.46
N ALA A 252 -23.12 20.66 20.28
CA ALA A 252 -24.43 21.12 19.81
C ALA A 252 -24.62 20.87 18.30
N HIS A 253 -25.86 20.82 17.84
CA HIS A 253 -26.16 20.63 16.40
C HIS A 253 -25.80 21.86 15.55
N SER A 254 -25.76 23.05 16.14
CA SER A 254 -25.30 24.27 15.46
C SER A 254 -23.82 24.18 15.09
N GLN A 255 -23.44 24.85 14.01
CA GLN A 255 -22.04 24.96 13.61
C GLN A 255 -21.40 26.16 14.32
N TYR A 256 -20.20 25.96 14.86
CA TYR A 256 -19.41 26.98 15.55
C TYR A 256 -18.03 27.00 14.92
N GLU A 257 -17.64 28.17 14.42
CA GLU A 257 -16.37 28.34 13.72
C GLU A 257 -15.22 28.51 14.70
N HIS A 258 -14.15 27.77 14.48
CA HIS A 258 -12.91 27.82 15.24
C HIS A 258 -11.74 28.13 14.31
N LEU A 259 -10.68 28.71 14.86
CA LEU A 259 -9.37 28.84 14.22
C LEU A 259 -8.38 27.89 14.88
N MET A 260 -7.59 27.22 14.06
CA MET A 260 -6.42 26.49 14.53
C MET A 260 -5.19 27.39 14.42
N GLU A 261 -4.54 27.69 15.54
CA GLU A 261 -3.39 28.58 15.63
C GLU A 261 -2.12 27.80 16.02
N SER A 262 -0.96 28.27 15.54
CA SER A 262 0.34 27.69 15.89
C SER A 262 0.96 28.46 17.08
N ASP A 263 1.66 27.73 17.95
CA ASP A 263 2.53 28.32 18.97
C ASP A 263 3.87 28.83 18.40
N SER A 264 4.19 28.49 17.15
CA SER A 264 5.49 28.81 16.55
C SER A 264 5.57 30.28 16.13
N THR A 265 6.57 31.00 16.64
CA THR A 265 6.95 32.35 16.16
C THR A 265 7.61 32.36 14.78
N SER A 266 7.76 31.21 14.12
CA SER A 266 8.28 31.12 12.75
C SER A 266 7.17 31.45 11.75
N ASN A 267 7.32 32.62 11.11
CA ASN A 267 6.44 33.27 10.13
C ASN A 267 6.03 32.48 8.86
N ASN A 268 6.09 31.15 8.82
CA ASN A 268 5.72 30.38 7.62
C ASN A 268 4.26 29.91 7.69
N ASP A 269 3.45 30.87 7.32
CA ASP A 269 2.00 30.99 7.17
C ASP A 269 1.31 29.94 6.25
N ASN A 270 1.69 28.66 6.28
CA ASN A 270 1.36 27.77 5.16
C ASN A 270 0.24 26.75 5.47
N TYR A 271 0.46 25.66 6.21
CA TYR A 271 -0.57 24.62 6.39
C TYR A 271 -0.38 23.79 7.67
N ILE A 272 -1.47 23.23 8.19
CA ILE A 272 -1.47 22.40 9.40
C ILE A 272 -1.13 20.95 9.05
N LYS A 273 -0.11 20.39 9.71
CA LYS A 273 0.26 18.97 9.59
C LYS A 273 -0.23 18.14 10.77
N SER A 274 -0.39 16.84 10.53
CA SER A 274 -0.69 15.91 11.60
C SER A 274 0.46 15.85 12.61
N LYS A 275 0.10 15.72 13.90
CA LYS A 275 0.98 15.71 15.08
C LYS A 275 1.61 17.07 15.40
N GLU A 276 1.27 18.13 14.66
CA GLU A 276 1.62 19.49 15.08
C GLU A 276 0.79 19.90 16.29
N ILE A 277 1.41 20.80 17.03
CA ILE A 277 0.93 21.41 18.26
C ILE A 277 0.07 22.61 17.84
N ILE A 278 -1.22 22.58 18.19
CA ILE A 278 -2.19 23.62 17.82
C ILE A 278 -2.99 24.12 19.02
N ASN A 279 -3.34 25.41 18.97
CA ASN A 279 -4.39 26.00 19.80
C ASN A 279 -5.68 26.07 18.99
N ILE A 280 -6.81 25.91 19.67
CA ILE A 280 -8.14 26.03 19.07
C ILE A 280 -8.81 27.24 19.70
N ARG A 281 -9.13 28.24 18.89
CA ARG A 281 -9.78 29.48 19.29
C ARG A 281 -11.16 29.58 18.66
N ASP A 282 -12.17 29.90 19.46
CA ASP A 282 -13.49 30.25 18.96
C ASP A 282 -13.46 31.59 18.21
N VAL A 283 -14.10 31.67 17.05
CA VAL A 283 -14.06 32.88 16.19
C VAL A 283 -14.87 34.03 16.76
N ASP A 284 -16.00 33.74 17.41
CA ASP A 284 -16.97 34.75 17.82
C ASP A 284 -16.55 35.39 19.15
N ASP A 285 -16.23 34.56 20.14
CA ASP A 285 -15.95 35.02 21.51
C ASP A 285 -14.44 35.06 21.84
N ASN A 286 -13.57 34.62 20.93
CA ASN A 286 -12.12 34.56 21.09
C ASN A 286 -11.64 33.69 22.28
N HIS A 287 -12.48 32.77 22.75
CA HIS A 287 -12.11 31.81 23.80
C HIS A 287 -11.18 30.74 23.26
N ILE A 288 -10.21 30.33 24.08
CA ILE A 288 -9.23 29.30 23.70
C ILE A 288 -9.56 28.01 24.44
N LEU A 289 -9.54 26.89 23.71
CA LEU A 289 -9.79 25.56 24.23
C LEU A 289 -8.62 25.09 25.12
N ARG A 290 -8.86 24.97 26.41
CA ARG A 290 -7.88 24.54 27.42
C ARG A 290 -8.34 23.27 28.12
N SER A 291 -7.36 22.44 28.47
CA SER A 291 -7.57 21.38 29.45
C SER A 291 -6.39 21.39 30.42
N HIS A 292 -6.66 21.19 31.70
CA HIS A 292 -5.65 20.93 32.72
C HIS A 292 -6.21 19.85 33.65
N GLU A 293 -5.47 19.37 34.64
CA GLU A 293 -5.93 18.38 35.63
C GLU A 293 -7.08 18.88 36.54
N PHE A 294 -8.15 19.40 35.93
CA PHE A 294 -9.41 19.78 36.55
C PHE A 294 -10.31 18.54 36.54
N PRO A 295 -10.47 17.84 37.68
CA PRO A 295 -11.38 16.71 37.73
C PRO A 295 -12.83 17.20 37.79
N PHE A 296 -13.72 16.46 37.16
CA PHE A 296 -15.15 16.48 37.48
C PHE A 296 -15.65 15.04 37.55
N THR A 297 -16.71 14.79 38.33
CA THR A 297 -17.23 13.44 38.55
C THR A 297 -18.66 13.33 38.03
N ILE A 298 -18.92 12.34 37.20
CA ILE A 298 -20.27 11.93 36.76
C ILE A 298 -20.41 10.44 37.06
N ASP A 299 -21.51 10.04 37.69
CA ASP A 299 -21.83 8.63 37.97
C ASP A 299 -20.68 7.82 38.62
N ASN A 300 -19.95 8.42 39.56
CA ASN A 300 -18.77 7.89 40.24
C ASN A 300 -17.51 7.67 39.37
N GLU A 301 -17.51 8.13 38.12
CA GLU A 301 -16.32 8.20 37.28
C GLU A 301 -15.75 9.63 37.27
N THR A 302 -14.43 9.75 37.44
CA THR A 302 -13.72 11.03 37.41
C THR A 302 -13.12 11.26 36.02
N TYR A 303 -13.50 12.36 35.39
CA TYR A 303 -13.04 12.78 34.08
C TYR A 303 -12.20 14.06 34.19
N GLN A 304 -11.35 14.30 33.20
CA GLN A 304 -10.61 15.56 33.09
C GLN A 304 -11.42 16.55 32.26
N GLU A 305 -11.69 17.71 32.83
CA GLU A 305 -12.48 18.77 32.22
C GLU A 305 -11.74 19.45 31.06
N VAL A 306 -12.52 19.92 30.10
CA VAL A 306 -12.08 20.78 29.00
C VAL A 306 -12.92 22.05 29.05
N VAL A 307 -12.26 23.20 29.00
CA VAL A 307 -12.87 24.51 29.27
C VAL A 307 -12.43 25.54 28.23
N GLY A 308 -13.27 26.54 27.96
CA GLY A 308 -12.88 27.73 27.20
C GLY A 308 -12.39 28.82 28.15
N HIS A 309 -11.20 29.37 27.92
CA HIS A 309 -10.68 30.46 28.76
C HIS A 309 -10.52 31.77 27.99
N GLU A 310 -10.66 32.87 28.73
CA GLU A 310 -10.32 34.23 28.30
C GLU A 310 -8.90 34.56 28.78
N GLY A 311 -8.02 35.07 27.90
CA GLY A 311 -6.66 35.49 28.29
C GLY A 311 -5.61 35.31 27.20
N ARG A 312 -4.38 35.78 27.48
CA ARG A 312 -3.19 35.46 26.66
C ARG A 312 -2.83 33.99 26.83
N VAL A 313 -2.23 33.40 25.80
CA VAL A 313 -1.64 32.06 25.85
C VAL A 313 -0.42 32.13 26.79
N ASP A 314 -0.60 31.76 28.06
CA ASP A 314 0.45 31.74 29.08
C ASP A 314 1.16 30.38 29.13
N GLY A 315 2.17 30.21 30.00
CA GLY A 315 2.94 28.96 30.11
C GLY A 315 2.12 27.69 30.38
N ASN A 316 0.92 27.82 30.95
CA ASN A 316 -0.03 26.73 31.15
C ASN A 316 -1.00 26.55 29.97
N ASP A 317 -1.03 27.50 29.03
CA ASP A 317 -1.71 27.43 27.72
C ASP A 317 -0.78 26.94 26.62
N LYS A 318 0.53 26.90 26.88
CA LYS A 318 1.54 26.19 26.07
C LYS A 318 1.39 24.67 26.15
N LEU A 319 0.20 24.16 26.47
CA LEU A 319 -0.13 22.73 26.52
C LEU A 319 -1.21 22.40 25.46
N PRO A 320 -0.86 22.56 24.17
CA PRO A 320 -1.78 22.54 23.04
C PRO A 320 -2.33 21.14 22.75
N TRP A 321 -3.19 21.05 21.74
CA TRP A 321 -3.68 19.78 21.21
C TRP A 321 -2.80 19.30 20.07
N THR A 322 -2.59 17.99 19.97
CA THR A 322 -1.95 17.36 18.80
C THR A 322 -3.00 16.65 17.96
N SER A 323 -3.10 17.07 16.71
CA SER A 323 -4.06 16.56 15.74
C SER A 323 -3.51 15.29 15.08
N HIS A 324 -4.00 14.12 15.50
CA HIS A 324 -3.65 12.87 14.84
C HIS A 324 -4.69 12.61 13.76
N ALA A 325 -4.30 12.75 12.50
CA ALA A 325 -5.14 12.30 11.42
C ALA A 325 -5.27 10.77 11.53
N THR A 326 -6.50 10.27 11.67
CA THR A 326 -6.74 8.82 11.61
C THR A 326 -6.79 8.42 10.14
N LEU A 327 -5.67 8.60 9.45
CA LEU A 327 -5.47 8.16 8.09
C LEU A 327 -5.45 6.63 8.10
N VAL A 328 -6.59 6.00 7.81
CA VAL A 328 -6.52 4.86 6.90
C VAL A 328 -6.40 5.52 5.53
N PRO A 329 -5.22 5.51 4.88
CA PRO A 329 -5.05 6.22 3.63
C PRO A 329 -6.17 5.87 2.66
N LYS A 330 -6.73 6.85 1.94
CA LYS A 330 -7.73 6.61 0.87
C LYS A 330 -7.25 5.52 -0.11
N LYS A 331 -5.93 5.42 -0.32
CA LYS A 331 -5.25 4.35 -1.06
C LYS A 331 -5.45 2.96 -0.43
N LEU A 332 -5.30 2.83 0.89
CA LEU A 332 -5.50 1.59 1.65
C LEU A 332 -7.00 1.24 1.74
N GLN A 333 -7.90 2.22 1.78
CA GLN A 333 -9.34 1.98 1.67
C GLN A 333 -9.75 1.44 0.29
N ASN A 334 -9.17 1.99 -0.79
CA ASN A 334 -9.46 1.59 -2.16
C ASN A 334 -8.68 0.37 -2.66
N LEU A 335 -7.69 -0.10 -1.89
CA LEU A 335 -6.97 -1.33 -2.19
C LEU A 335 -7.95 -2.51 -2.11
N LYS A 336 -8.16 -3.16 -3.25
CA LYS A 336 -8.98 -4.37 -3.38
C LYS A 336 -8.06 -5.54 -3.67
N PHE A 337 -8.30 -6.64 -2.97
CA PHE A 337 -7.68 -7.92 -3.29
C PHE A 337 -8.60 -8.68 -4.27
N ASP A 338 -8.05 -9.10 -5.41
CA ASP A 338 -8.75 -10.02 -6.31
C ASP A 338 -8.03 -11.37 -6.26
N PRO A 339 -8.64 -12.41 -5.64
CA PRO A 339 -8.05 -13.74 -5.53
C PRO A 339 -7.88 -14.45 -6.89
N LYS A 340 -8.54 -13.96 -7.96
CA LYS A 340 -8.40 -14.52 -9.31
C LYS A 340 -7.21 -13.94 -10.09
N ASN A 341 -6.63 -12.83 -9.62
CA ASN A 341 -5.51 -12.19 -10.28
C ASN A 341 -4.18 -12.85 -9.84
N LYS A 342 -3.33 -13.23 -10.80
CA LYS A 342 -2.06 -13.94 -10.54
C LYS A 342 -1.06 -13.13 -9.70
N ASP A 343 -1.24 -11.80 -9.58
CA ASP A 343 -0.26 -10.89 -8.98
C ASP A 343 -0.48 -10.57 -7.48
N HIS A 344 -0.70 -11.62 -6.68
CA HIS A 344 -0.82 -11.54 -5.21
C HIS A 344 0.42 -10.88 -4.54
N ILE A 345 1.60 -11.04 -5.14
CA ILE A 345 2.85 -10.41 -4.69
C ILE A 345 2.76 -8.88 -4.81
N GLN A 346 2.20 -8.38 -5.92
CA GLN A 346 1.97 -6.95 -6.11
C GLN A 346 0.99 -6.42 -5.06
N PHE A 347 -0.12 -7.13 -4.79
CA PHE A 347 -1.08 -6.72 -3.75
C PHE A 347 -0.41 -6.57 -2.38
N ILE A 348 0.32 -7.59 -1.90
CA ILE A 348 0.90 -7.56 -0.55
C ILE A 348 2.06 -6.55 -0.46
N SER A 349 2.79 -6.34 -1.55
CA SER A 349 3.81 -5.29 -1.65
C SER A 349 3.20 -3.90 -1.56
N ILE A 350 2.09 -3.66 -2.27
CA ILE A 350 1.34 -2.39 -2.19
C ILE A 350 0.73 -2.21 -0.79
N PHE A 351 0.16 -3.25 -0.19
CA PHE A 351 -0.35 -3.21 1.18
C PHE A 351 0.76 -2.83 2.17
N ARG A 352 1.91 -3.49 2.11
CA ARG A 352 3.08 -3.19 2.95
C ARG A 352 3.55 -1.74 2.76
N LYS A 353 3.67 -1.30 1.50
CA LYS A 353 4.03 0.07 1.15
C LYS A 353 3.04 1.07 1.74
N TYR A 354 1.73 0.81 1.65
CA TYR A 354 0.72 1.70 2.20
C TYR A 354 0.68 1.70 3.73
N CYS A 355 0.93 0.57 4.39
CA CYS A 355 1.10 0.54 5.85
C CYS A 355 2.30 1.38 6.29
N TYR A 356 3.42 1.30 5.56
CA TYR A 356 4.61 2.10 5.80
C TYR A 356 4.38 3.60 5.54
N GLU A 357 3.82 3.96 4.37
CA GLU A 357 3.46 5.34 4.01
C GLU A 357 2.48 5.97 5.02
N ALA A 358 1.66 5.15 5.67
CA ALA A 358 0.67 5.57 6.66
C ALA A 358 1.17 5.53 8.11
N GLU A 359 2.43 5.17 8.34
CA GLU A 359 3.01 4.95 9.68
C GLU A 359 2.17 4.00 10.55
N ILE A 360 1.47 3.04 9.95
CA ILE A 360 0.71 2.02 10.67
C ILE A 360 1.71 0.98 11.16
N ASN A 361 2.36 1.27 12.28
CA ASN A 361 3.40 0.41 12.86
C ASN A 361 2.83 -0.63 13.85
N ASP A 362 1.58 -0.45 14.29
CA ASP A 362 0.89 -1.39 15.17
C ASP A 362 0.45 -2.65 14.39
N VAL A 363 0.97 -3.81 14.81
CA VAL A 363 0.76 -5.09 14.12
C VAL A 363 -0.69 -5.54 14.22
N GLU A 364 -1.38 -5.28 15.34
CA GLU A 364 -2.80 -5.63 15.51
C GLU A 364 -3.69 -4.83 14.55
N ARG A 365 -3.38 -3.55 14.34
CA ARG A 365 -4.03 -2.71 13.34
C ARG A 365 -3.73 -3.18 11.91
N GLN A 366 -2.50 -3.60 11.62
CA GLN A 366 -2.14 -4.18 10.31
C GLN A 366 -2.93 -5.47 10.03
N LYS A 367 -3.02 -6.39 11.00
CA LYS A 367 -3.81 -7.64 10.90
C LYS A 367 -5.26 -7.35 10.54
N LYS A 368 -5.92 -6.48 11.31
CA LYS A 368 -7.33 -6.09 11.08
C LYS A 368 -7.54 -5.44 9.71
N LEU A 369 -6.59 -4.62 9.26
CA LEU A 369 -6.68 -3.97 7.96
C LEU A 369 -6.53 -4.96 6.81
N LEU A 370 -5.59 -5.91 6.90
CA LEU A 370 -5.42 -6.94 5.87
C LEU A 370 -6.66 -7.82 5.77
N LEU A 371 -7.16 -8.34 6.90
CA LEU A 371 -8.34 -9.20 6.92
C LEU A 371 -9.58 -8.54 6.30
N LYS A 372 -9.78 -7.24 6.54
CA LYS A 372 -10.86 -6.45 5.91
C LYS A 372 -10.77 -6.37 4.38
N LYS A 373 -9.60 -6.69 3.79
CA LYS A 373 -9.41 -6.68 2.34
C LYS A 373 -9.62 -8.03 1.69
N LEU A 374 -9.61 -9.10 2.49
CA LEU A 374 -9.88 -10.44 2.03
C LEU A 374 -11.38 -10.69 2.08
N SER A 375 -11.87 -11.58 1.21
CA SER A 375 -13.26 -12.04 1.31
C SER A 375 -13.38 -12.94 2.54
N ASN A 376 -14.41 -12.78 3.36
CA ASN A 376 -14.62 -13.60 4.55
C ASN A 376 -14.76 -15.11 4.23
N ASP A 377 -15.09 -15.43 2.98
CA ASP A 377 -15.21 -16.81 2.49
C ASP A 377 -13.94 -17.30 1.75
N SER A 378 -12.88 -16.49 1.72
CA SER A 378 -11.62 -16.84 1.05
C SER A 378 -10.72 -17.69 1.95
N LEU A 379 -9.97 -18.61 1.35
CA LEU A 379 -9.03 -19.48 2.06
C LEU A 379 -7.89 -18.67 2.69
N GLU A 380 -7.48 -17.59 2.04
CA GLU A 380 -6.50 -16.63 2.52
C GLU A 380 -6.95 -16.01 3.85
N TYR A 381 -8.23 -15.64 3.93
CA TYR A 381 -8.82 -15.12 5.16
C TYR A 381 -8.73 -16.14 6.29
N TYR A 382 -9.22 -17.37 6.09
CA TYR A 382 -9.18 -18.41 7.12
C TYR A 382 -7.75 -18.76 7.54
N PHE A 383 -6.84 -18.96 6.59
CA PHE A 383 -5.45 -19.31 6.87
C PHE A 383 -4.74 -18.23 7.69
N ILE A 384 -4.93 -16.95 7.35
CA ILE A 384 -4.35 -15.84 8.10
C ILE A 384 -5.00 -15.72 9.48
N ASN A 385 -6.33 -15.85 9.54
CA ASN A 385 -7.10 -15.73 10.77
C ASN A 385 -6.69 -16.81 11.80
N ASP A 386 -6.51 -18.06 11.36
CA ASP A 386 -6.10 -19.18 12.21
C ASP A 386 -4.64 -19.07 12.70
N ASN A 387 -3.83 -18.23 12.04
CA ASN A 387 -2.43 -18.00 12.39
C ASN A 387 -2.15 -16.61 12.98
N LEU A 388 -3.19 -15.86 13.38
CA LEU A 388 -3.04 -14.48 13.90
C LEU A 388 -2.09 -14.36 15.09
N GLU A 389 -2.11 -15.34 15.99
CA GLU A 389 -1.24 -15.35 17.18
C GLU A 389 0.25 -15.51 16.84
N LYS A 390 0.56 -16.15 15.71
CA LYS A 390 1.93 -16.37 15.24
C LYS A 390 2.51 -15.16 14.50
N ILE A 391 1.65 -14.26 14.02
CA ILE A 391 2.05 -13.06 13.29
C ILE A 391 2.45 -11.97 14.31
N LYS A 392 3.74 -11.67 14.41
CA LYS A 392 4.29 -10.69 15.37
C LYS A 392 4.83 -9.43 14.70
N SER A 393 4.88 -9.41 13.37
CA SER A 393 5.39 -8.28 12.59
C SER A 393 4.70 -8.19 11.22
N LEU A 394 4.87 -7.05 10.55
CA LEU A 394 4.44 -6.86 9.16
C LEU A 394 5.11 -7.85 8.22
N ASN A 395 6.37 -8.24 8.49
CA ASN A 395 7.07 -9.23 7.68
C ASN A 395 6.44 -10.62 7.86
N ASP A 396 6.07 -11.01 9.08
CA ASP A 396 5.36 -12.27 9.32
C ASP A 396 4.02 -12.26 8.58
N LEU A 397 3.29 -11.13 8.61
CA LEU A 397 2.02 -10.97 7.91
C LEU A 397 2.18 -11.16 6.39
N VAL A 398 3.26 -10.63 5.80
CA VAL A 398 3.61 -10.86 4.39
C VAL A 398 3.93 -12.34 4.14
N VAL A 399 4.69 -12.97 5.03
CA VAL A 399 5.06 -14.40 4.92
C VAL A 399 3.82 -15.29 4.97
N TYR A 400 2.95 -15.12 5.97
CA TYR A 400 1.73 -15.91 6.11
C TYR A 400 0.73 -15.64 4.97
N PHE A 401 0.63 -14.40 4.49
CA PHE A 401 -0.16 -14.09 3.30
C PHE A 401 0.36 -14.86 2.09
N ASN A 402 1.67 -14.82 1.81
CA ASN A 402 2.25 -15.57 0.69
C ASN A 402 2.13 -17.10 0.87
N GLN A 403 2.27 -17.60 2.10
CA GLN A 403 2.07 -19.02 2.42
C GLN A 403 0.64 -19.47 2.15
N SER A 404 -0.37 -18.62 2.36
CA SER A 404 -1.76 -18.97 2.06
C SER A 404 -1.96 -19.37 0.59
N PHE A 405 -1.23 -18.76 -0.35
CA PHE A 405 -1.25 -19.13 -1.78
C PHE A 405 -0.49 -20.42 -2.07
N LEU A 406 0.57 -20.72 -1.32
CA LEU A 406 1.27 -22.00 -1.42
C LEU A 406 0.36 -23.14 -0.93
N GLU A 407 -0.39 -22.93 0.16
CA GLU A 407 -1.37 -23.89 0.65
C GLU A 407 -2.54 -24.06 -0.35
N GLN A 408 -2.95 -23.00 -1.05
CA GLN A 408 -3.93 -23.13 -2.15
C GLN A 408 -3.47 -24.04 -3.30
N ARG A 409 -2.16 -24.12 -3.57
CA ARG A 409 -1.62 -25.02 -4.62
C ARG A 409 -1.70 -26.49 -4.22
N LYS A 410 -1.63 -26.77 -2.92
CA LYS A 410 -1.75 -28.13 -2.37
C LYS A 410 -3.20 -28.65 -2.36
N LEU A 411 -4.18 -27.78 -2.63
CA LEU A 411 -5.59 -28.18 -2.68
C LEU A 411 -5.90 -29.01 -3.93
N ILE A 412 -6.55 -30.14 -3.69
CA ILE A 412 -7.08 -31.00 -4.75
C ILE A 412 -8.32 -30.33 -5.34
N ARG A 413 -8.36 -30.20 -6.66
CA ARG A 413 -9.48 -29.65 -7.44
C ARG A 413 -10.00 -30.69 -8.41
N SER A 414 -11.16 -30.43 -9.01
CA SER A 414 -11.61 -31.23 -10.14
C SER A 414 -10.57 -31.14 -11.27
N GLY A 415 -10.15 -32.27 -11.81
CA GLY A 415 -9.06 -32.41 -12.78
C GLY A 415 -7.67 -32.67 -12.15
N SER A 416 -7.50 -32.57 -10.83
CA SER A 416 -6.21 -32.85 -10.19
C SER A 416 -5.79 -34.32 -10.38
N CYS A 417 -4.52 -34.52 -10.75
CA CYS A 417 -3.89 -35.83 -10.80
C CYS A 417 -3.35 -36.18 -9.41
N ILE A 418 -3.72 -37.34 -8.88
CA ILE A 418 -3.36 -37.80 -7.54
C ILE A 418 -2.86 -39.25 -7.57
N THR A 419 -2.25 -39.66 -6.47
CA THR A 419 -2.09 -41.07 -6.09
C THR A 419 -2.90 -41.35 -4.82
N LEU A 420 -3.30 -42.61 -4.65
CA LEU A 420 -3.96 -43.08 -3.43
C LEU A 420 -3.05 -44.12 -2.80
N LYS A 421 -2.49 -43.80 -1.64
CA LYS A 421 -1.55 -44.66 -0.90
C LYS A 421 -2.22 -45.25 0.32
N HIS A 422 -2.25 -46.56 0.41
CA HIS A 422 -2.82 -47.26 1.56
C HIS A 422 -1.96 -47.01 2.79
N VAL A 423 -2.55 -46.45 3.87
CA VAL A 423 -1.79 -45.99 5.05
C VAL A 423 -1.09 -47.14 5.75
N ALA A 424 -1.75 -48.30 5.91
CA ALA A 424 -1.19 -49.41 6.68
C ALA A 424 -0.06 -50.16 5.94
N THR A 425 -0.11 -50.21 4.60
CA THR A 425 0.85 -51.00 3.80
C THR A 425 1.84 -50.17 3.00
N GLY A 426 1.57 -48.88 2.81
CA GLY A 426 2.34 -47.99 1.93
C GLY A 426 2.18 -48.27 0.44
N LYS A 427 1.33 -49.22 0.03
CA LYS A 427 1.06 -49.58 -1.36
C LYS A 427 0.17 -48.56 -2.06
N TYR A 428 0.29 -48.44 -3.37
CA TYR A 428 -0.47 -47.50 -4.21
C TYR A 428 -1.64 -48.18 -4.88
N LEU A 429 -2.78 -47.50 -4.97
CA LEU A 429 -3.93 -47.97 -5.73
C LEU A 429 -3.60 -47.89 -7.23
N THR A 430 -3.60 -49.03 -7.89
CA THR A 430 -3.17 -49.18 -9.27
C THR A 430 -4.25 -49.91 -10.06
N SER A 431 -4.45 -49.51 -11.31
CA SER A 431 -5.33 -50.22 -12.24
C SER A 431 -4.58 -50.64 -13.49
N TYR A 432 -4.81 -51.88 -13.95
CA TYR A 432 -4.20 -52.41 -15.16
C TYR A 432 -5.15 -53.38 -15.86
N ASN A 433 -5.16 -53.36 -17.19
CA ASN A 433 -5.96 -54.28 -17.98
C ASN A 433 -5.21 -55.62 -18.12
N PHE A 434 -5.48 -56.55 -17.21
CA PHE A 434 -5.03 -57.94 -17.37
C PHE A 434 -5.94 -58.69 -18.35
N ASN A 435 -5.38 -59.17 -19.46
CA ASN A 435 -6.06 -60.11 -20.36
C ASN A 435 -6.05 -61.53 -19.75
N VAL A 436 -6.84 -61.76 -18.71
CA VAL A 436 -6.99 -63.10 -18.10
C VAL A 436 -8.43 -63.57 -18.26
N LYS A 437 -8.60 -64.75 -18.87
CA LYS A 437 -9.86 -65.34 -19.36
C LYS A 437 -10.96 -65.62 -18.33
N ILE A 438 -10.75 -65.36 -17.04
CA ILE A 438 -11.62 -65.94 -16.00
C ILE A 438 -12.20 -64.88 -15.04
N ILE A 439 -11.50 -63.79 -14.68
CA ILE A 439 -12.03 -62.73 -13.78
C ILE A 439 -11.36 -61.39 -14.11
N SER A 440 -12.14 -60.35 -14.42
CA SER A 440 -11.62 -59.01 -14.71
C SER A 440 -11.34 -58.22 -13.42
N ILE A 441 -10.32 -58.60 -12.66
CA ILE A 441 -9.82 -57.72 -11.58
C ILE A 441 -8.99 -56.64 -12.26
N LYS A 442 -9.46 -55.40 -12.21
CA LYS A 442 -8.76 -54.27 -12.83
C LYS A 442 -7.98 -53.43 -11.82
N VAL A 443 -8.37 -53.41 -10.54
CA VAL A 443 -7.77 -52.54 -9.51
C VAL A 443 -7.10 -53.37 -8.40
N PHE A 444 -5.90 -52.97 -7.98
CA PHE A 444 -5.08 -53.66 -6.98
C PHE A 444 -4.14 -52.68 -6.25
N ALA A 445 -3.50 -53.13 -5.16
CA ALA A 445 -2.53 -52.34 -4.40
C ALA A 445 -1.09 -52.73 -4.78
N SER A 446 -0.39 -51.87 -5.53
CA SER A 446 1.00 -52.10 -5.97
C SER A 446 2.03 -51.61 -4.94
N GLN A 447 3.14 -52.34 -4.79
CA GLN A 447 4.26 -51.92 -3.96
C GLN A 447 5.03 -50.72 -4.54
N THR A 448 5.00 -50.55 -5.85
CA THR A 448 5.70 -49.47 -6.57
C THR A 448 4.72 -48.56 -7.30
N LEU A 449 5.06 -47.27 -7.36
CA LEU A 449 4.32 -46.29 -8.15
C LEU A 449 4.53 -46.58 -9.65
N SER A 450 3.55 -47.21 -10.29
CA SER A 450 3.56 -47.49 -11.74
C SER A 450 2.81 -46.38 -12.48
N ASN A 451 3.52 -45.46 -13.14
CA ASN A 451 2.92 -44.42 -14.00
C ASN A 451 2.68 -44.98 -15.41
N PRO A 452 1.47 -44.86 -16.01
CA PRO A 452 0.28 -44.12 -15.55
C PRO A 452 -0.73 -44.92 -14.72
N ASN A 453 -0.53 -46.22 -14.53
CA ASN A 453 -1.51 -47.14 -13.91
C ASN A 453 -1.89 -46.81 -12.46
N SER A 454 -1.05 -46.09 -11.72
CA SER A 454 -1.25 -45.71 -10.31
C SER A 454 -1.70 -44.25 -10.16
N LEU A 455 -1.92 -43.55 -11.28
CA LEU A 455 -2.36 -42.16 -11.31
C LEU A 455 -3.87 -42.08 -11.53
N TRP A 456 -4.53 -41.23 -10.75
CA TRP A 456 -5.97 -41.02 -10.79
C TRP A 456 -6.29 -39.54 -10.97
N ILE A 457 -7.21 -39.23 -11.88
CA ILE A 457 -7.77 -37.88 -12.02
C ILE A 457 -9.02 -37.81 -11.17
N VAL A 458 -9.07 -36.85 -10.24
CA VAL A 458 -10.25 -36.61 -9.41
C VAL A 458 -11.19 -35.68 -10.16
N SER A 459 -12.49 -35.97 -10.22
CA SER A 459 -13.48 -35.10 -10.84
C SER A 459 -14.69 -34.90 -9.94
N ASP A 460 -15.18 -33.67 -9.82
CA ASP A 460 -16.40 -33.37 -9.06
C ASP A 460 -17.65 -33.73 -9.89
N SER A 461 -18.60 -34.43 -9.29
CA SER A 461 -19.83 -34.86 -9.97
C SER A 461 -20.73 -33.71 -10.38
N ASP A 462 -20.66 -32.58 -9.68
CA ASP A 462 -21.62 -31.49 -9.85
C ASP A 462 -21.18 -30.48 -10.92
N GLN A 463 -19.99 -30.64 -11.53
CA GLN A 463 -19.41 -29.84 -12.63
C GLN A 463 -19.48 -28.31 -12.48
N LYS A 464 -19.71 -27.78 -11.27
CA LYS A 464 -20.08 -26.36 -11.08
C LYS A 464 -18.93 -25.35 -11.15
N ASN A 465 -17.68 -25.78 -11.27
CA ASN A 465 -16.50 -24.98 -11.68
C ASN A 465 -15.23 -25.82 -11.47
N GLU A 466 -14.37 -25.96 -12.49
CA GLU A 466 -13.09 -26.70 -12.39
C GLU A 466 -12.09 -26.06 -11.42
N SER A 467 -12.28 -24.78 -11.07
CA SER A 467 -11.38 -24.01 -10.21
C SER A 467 -11.61 -24.18 -8.70
N ASN A 468 -12.73 -24.79 -8.29
CA ASN A 468 -13.07 -24.93 -6.88
C ASN A 468 -12.38 -26.15 -6.24
N PRO A 469 -11.92 -26.04 -4.98
CA PRO A 469 -11.33 -27.16 -4.26
C PRO A 469 -12.38 -28.21 -3.91
N ILE A 470 -11.95 -29.47 -3.85
CA ILE A 470 -12.77 -30.60 -3.38
C ILE A 470 -12.86 -30.52 -1.86
N ILE A 471 -14.09 -30.44 -1.34
CA ILE A 471 -14.35 -30.23 0.08
C ILE A 471 -14.75 -31.55 0.75
N TYR A 472 -14.01 -31.92 1.78
CA TYR A 472 -14.27 -33.10 2.59
C TYR A 472 -15.72 -33.13 3.10
N GLY A 473 -16.41 -34.25 2.88
CA GLY A 473 -17.80 -34.47 3.32
C GLY A 473 -18.88 -33.67 2.57
N LYS A 474 -18.50 -32.84 1.58
CA LYS A 474 -19.46 -32.05 0.78
C LYS A 474 -19.37 -32.36 -0.71
N SER A 475 -18.17 -32.53 -1.25
CA SER A 475 -17.97 -32.85 -2.67
C SER A 475 -18.18 -34.34 -2.92
N LYS A 476 -18.94 -34.65 -3.98
CA LYS A 476 -19.04 -36.00 -4.54
C LYS A 476 -18.03 -36.13 -5.67
N VAL A 477 -17.18 -37.14 -5.61
CA VAL A 477 -16.03 -37.26 -6.52
C VAL A 477 -16.00 -38.59 -7.25
N TYR A 478 -15.45 -38.56 -8.46
CA TYR A 478 -15.07 -39.72 -9.24
C TYR A 478 -13.55 -39.77 -9.38
N PHE A 479 -12.98 -40.97 -9.44
CA PHE A 479 -11.56 -41.17 -9.72
C PHE A 479 -11.41 -41.92 -11.04
N LEU A 480 -10.86 -41.24 -12.05
CA LEU A 480 -10.55 -41.81 -13.37
C LEU A 480 -9.10 -42.28 -13.40
N ASN A 481 -8.86 -43.56 -13.66
CA ASN A 481 -7.50 -44.06 -13.78
C ASN A 481 -6.85 -43.60 -15.09
N LYS A 482 -5.62 -43.08 -15.03
CA LYS A 482 -4.92 -42.57 -16.22
C LYS A 482 -4.41 -43.68 -17.16
N GLY A 483 -4.07 -44.86 -16.63
CA GLY A 483 -3.52 -45.96 -17.41
C GLY A 483 -4.57 -46.73 -18.21
N VAL A 484 -5.73 -47.00 -17.61
CA VAL A 484 -6.82 -47.73 -18.27
C VAL A 484 -7.96 -46.84 -18.79
N ASN A 485 -7.96 -45.55 -18.44
CA ASN A 485 -9.00 -44.58 -18.80
C ASN A 485 -10.43 -45.00 -18.38
N GLU A 486 -10.54 -45.60 -17.20
CA GLU A 486 -11.80 -46.05 -16.59
C GLU A 486 -11.95 -45.52 -15.16
N ASN A 487 -13.18 -45.23 -14.76
CA ASN A 487 -13.48 -44.81 -13.39
C ASN A 487 -13.39 -45.99 -12.42
N ILE A 488 -12.92 -45.74 -11.20
CA ILE A 488 -13.08 -46.74 -10.13
C ILE A 488 -14.55 -46.92 -9.82
N VAL A 489 -14.99 -48.18 -9.76
CA VAL A 489 -16.36 -48.55 -9.43
C VAL A 489 -16.32 -49.69 -8.43
N MET A 490 -17.06 -49.53 -7.33
CA MET A 490 -17.38 -50.67 -6.48
C MET A 490 -18.55 -51.42 -7.11
N SER A 491 -18.27 -52.60 -7.65
CA SER A 491 -19.31 -53.51 -8.13
C SER A 491 -20.27 -53.88 -6.99
N ARG A 492 -21.56 -54.08 -7.30
CA ARG A 492 -22.54 -54.66 -6.36
C ARG A 492 -22.89 -56.12 -6.69
N ASN A 493 -22.28 -56.67 -7.74
CA ASN A 493 -22.70 -57.95 -8.32
C ASN A 493 -21.59 -59.03 -8.32
N TYR A 494 -20.33 -58.71 -7.98
CA TYR A 494 -19.18 -59.63 -8.13
C TYR A 494 -18.22 -59.57 -6.92
N LYS A 495 -18.10 -60.67 -6.14
CA LYS A 495 -17.21 -60.78 -4.97
C LYS A 495 -15.78 -61.24 -5.36
N SER A 496 -14.77 -60.94 -4.53
CA SER A 496 -13.36 -61.34 -4.81
C SER A 496 -13.18 -62.85 -4.92
N PRO A 497 -12.29 -63.31 -5.81
CA PRO A 497 -12.05 -64.74 -6.01
C PRO A 497 -11.26 -65.41 -4.89
N SER A 498 -10.47 -64.67 -4.11
CA SER A 498 -9.53 -65.21 -3.13
C SER A 498 -10.04 -65.24 -1.69
N THR A 499 -10.96 -64.35 -1.32
CA THR A 499 -11.42 -64.17 0.08
C THR A 499 -12.94 -64.28 0.25
N GLY A 500 -13.71 -64.31 -0.84
CA GLY A 500 -15.16 -64.14 -0.80
C GLY A 500 -15.63 -62.70 -0.53
N ASN A 501 -14.70 -61.73 -0.43
CA ASN A 501 -14.97 -60.29 -0.26
C ASN A 501 -14.22 -59.48 -1.34
N TRP A 502 -14.93 -58.72 -2.18
CA TRP A 502 -14.53 -57.81 -3.30
C TRP A 502 -13.02 -57.49 -3.51
N GLU A 503 -12.37 -57.89 -4.61
CA GLU A 503 -10.97 -57.58 -5.06
C GLU A 503 -9.77 -57.61 -4.05
N GLU A 504 -8.52 -57.40 -4.51
CA GLU A 504 -7.32 -57.33 -3.62
C GLU A 504 -7.31 -56.02 -2.80
N VAL A 505 -8.07 -55.04 -3.27
CA VAL A 505 -8.55 -53.87 -2.53
C VAL A 505 -10.07 -54.03 -2.39
N VAL A 506 -10.56 -54.13 -1.17
CA VAL A 506 -11.92 -54.60 -0.87
C VAL A 506 -12.83 -53.49 -0.37
N GLY A 507 -14.01 -53.36 -0.97
CA GLY A 507 -15.12 -52.61 -0.37
C GLY A 507 -15.86 -53.47 0.66
N HIS A 508 -16.13 -52.95 1.86
CA HIS A 508 -16.88 -53.65 2.89
C HIS A 508 -17.98 -52.77 3.50
N GLU A 509 -18.97 -53.43 4.12
CA GLU A 509 -19.99 -52.78 4.92
C GLU A 509 -19.64 -52.93 6.40
N GLY A 510 -19.52 -51.83 7.14
CA GLY A 510 -19.16 -51.92 8.56
C GLY A 510 -18.51 -50.66 9.12
N ARG A 511 -17.86 -50.82 10.28
CA ARG A 511 -17.10 -49.73 10.92
C ARG A 511 -15.79 -49.53 10.18
N VAL A 512 -15.45 -48.27 9.96
CA VAL A 512 -14.15 -47.86 9.39
C VAL A 512 -13.05 -48.07 10.43
N ASP A 513 -11.98 -48.77 10.07
CA ASP A 513 -10.80 -49.00 10.92
C ASP A 513 -9.50 -48.45 10.30
N GLY A 514 -8.35 -48.86 10.85
CA GLY A 514 -7.04 -48.40 10.39
C GLY A 514 -6.67 -48.86 8.97
N ASN A 515 -7.21 -49.98 8.50
CA ASN A 515 -6.94 -50.58 7.19
C ASN A 515 -7.84 -50.00 6.08
N ASP A 516 -8.77 -49.10 6.44
CA ASP A 516 -9.62 -48.41 5.47
C ASP A 516 -9.05 -47.04 5.06
N LYS A 517 -7.92 -46.67 5.65
CA LYS A 517 -7.34 -45.33 5.50
C LYS A 517 -6.42 -45.28 4.28
N TRP A 518 -6.72 -44.33 3.39
CA TRP A 518 -5.91 -43.99 2.24
C TRP A 518 -5.43 -42.55 2.36
N CYS A 519 -4.14 -42.34 2.09
CA CYS A 519 -3.53 -41.03 1.95
C CYS A 519 -3.65 -40.60 0.48
N ILE A 520 -4.10 -39.36 0.25
CA ILE A 520 -4.15 -38.76 -1.07
C ILE A 520 -2.88 -37.93 -1.25
N GLU A 521 -2.10 -38.21 -2.29
CA GLU A 521 -0.90 -37.43 -2.62
C GLU A 521 -1.13 -36.74 -3.98
N LEU A 522 -1.00 -35.41 -4.04
CA LEU A 522 -1.11 -34.65 -5.28
C LEU A 522 0.12 -34.94 -6.16
N PHE A 523 -0.09 -35.35 -7.41
CA PHE A 523 0.98 -35.64 -8.35
C PHE A 523 1.23 -34.41 -9.24
N GLU A 524 2.18 -33.57 -8.83
CA GLU A 524 2.61 -32.39 -9.60
C GLU A 524 3.52 -32.83 -10.76
N ASN A 525 3.07 -32.69 -12.00
CA ASN A 525 3.95 -32.77 -13.16
C ASN A 525 4.77 -31.46 -13.19
N GLU A 526 6.11 -31.53 -13.17
CA GLU A 526 7.00 -30.35 -13.26
C GLU A 526 6.83 -29.50 -14.54
N LEU A 527 5.94 -29.87 -15.45
CA LEU A 527 5.61 -29.11 -16.64
C LEU A 527 4.11 -29.18 -16.88
N LEU A 528 3.41 -28.12 -16.49
CA LEU A 528 2.22 -27.55 -17.15
C LEU A 528 1.88 -26.22 -16.45
N LEU A 529 2.77 -25.23 -16.64
CA LEU A 529 2.43 -23.82 -16.55
C LEU A 529 1.63 -23.43 -17.81
N PRO A 530 0.59 -22.61 -17.68
CA PRO A 530 0.34 -21.50 -18.58
C PRO A 530 1.03 -20.22 -18.08
#